data_AF-A0A2U2Z396-F1
#
_entry.id   AF-A0A2U2Z396-F1
#
_cell.length_a   1.000
_cell.length_b   1.000
_cell.length_c   1.000
_cell.angle_alpha   90.00
_cell.angle_beta   90.00
_cell.angle_gamma   90.00
#
_symmetry.space_group_name_H-M   'P 1'
#
loop_
_entity.id
_entity.type
_entity.pdbx_description
1 polymer ?
#
loop_
_entity_poly.entity_id
_entity_poly.type
_entity_poly.pdbx_seq_one_letter_code
_entity_poly.pdbx_strand_id
1 'polypeptide(L)'
;MVGLLGGVDEGEQDPASEGSGGVLPAVSVRALRGPAVRRLLVLRREGKLTTGQVRSAADVLGVRERAVWRWLAVAERDEAAAAAPGERASYYGRFTVNDEIRALLGLWRGNVAAVHRELTARAARGEGGAAF
;
A
#
# COMPACT_ATOMS: atom_id res chain seq x y z
N MET A 1 -12.54 45.73 -49.04
CA MET A 1 -12.94 46.43 -47.82
C MET A 1 -14.35 45.96 -47.48
N VAL A 2 -14.51 45.22 -46.36
CA VAL A 2 -15.76 44.90 -45.61
C VAL A 2 -16.89 44.22 -46.45
N GLY A 3 -17.20 42.93 -46.33
CA GLY A 3 -17.60 42.16 -45.14
C GLY A 3 -19.12 42.24 -44.97
N LEU A 4 -19.85 41.10 -44.98
CA LEU A 4 -20.83 40.68 -43.94
C LEU A 4 -21.78 39.51 -44.38
N LEU A 5 -21.63 38.37 -43.67
CA LEU A 5 -22.60 37.41 -43.11
C LEU A 5 -23.54 36.49 -43.93
N GLY A 6 -23.46 35.22 -43.52
CA GLY A 6 -24.60 34.33 -43.22
C GLY A 6 -25.04 33.45 -44.39
N GLY A 7 -25.07 32.12 -44.33
CA GLY A 7 -24.95 31.16 -43.25
C GLY A 7 -25.58 29.87 -43.78
N VAL A 8 -24.95 28.73 -43.56
CA VAL A 8 -25.63 27.42 -43.59
C VAL A 8 -24.91 26.51 -42.60
N ASP A 9 -25.77 25.87 -41.83
CA ASP A 9 -25.57 25.11 -40.61
C ASP A 9 -25.32 23.63 -40.92
N GLU A 10 -24.90 22.93 -39.87
CA GLU A 10 -24.91 21.47 -39.67
C GLU A 10 -23.86 20.65 -40.41
N GLY A 11 -22.89 20.19 -39.62
CA GLY A 11 -21.92 19.18 -40.02
C GLY A 11 -21.06 18.75 -38.85
N GLU A 12 -21.71 18.20 -37.83
CA GLU A 12 -21.22 17.12 -36.96
C GLU A 12 -19.76 16.72 -37.27
N GLN A 13 -18.83 17.30 -36.51
CA GLN A 13 -17.46 16.81 -36.45
C GLN A 13 -17.17 16.48 -35.01
N ASP A 14 -17.64 15.29 -34.64
CA ASP A 14 -17.04 14.40 -33.66
C ASP A 14 -15.50 14.52 -33.72
N PRO A 15 -14.82 15.09 -32.70
CA PRO A 15 -13.41 14.83 -32.57
C PRO A 15 -13.27 13.41 -32.00
N ALA A 16 -13.22 12.48 -32.94
CA ALA A 16 -12.25 11.41 -32.97
C ALA A 16 -11.65 11.04 -31.59
N SER A 17 -12.23 9.99 -31.00
CA SER A 17 -11.46 8.79 -30.68
C SER A 17 -10.00 9.02 -30.23
N GLU A 18 -9.82 9.50 -29.01
CA GLU A 18 -8.65 9.14 -28.20
C GLU A 18 -9.05 8.04 -27.21
N GLY A 19 -9.18 6.82 -27.74
CA GLY A 19 -8.96 5.61 -26.94
C GLY A 19 -7.48 5.53 -26.54
N SER A 20 -7.02 6.40 -25.65
CA SER A 20 -5.66 6.33 -25.09
C SER A 20 -5.69 5.58 -23.76
N GLY A 21 -5.71 4.25 -23.87
CA GLY A 21 -5.19 3.30 -22.88
C GLY A 21 -5.67 3.47 -21.44
N GLY A 22 -6.72 2.72 -21.07
CA GLY A 22 -7.31 2.68 -19.74
C GLY A 22 -6.32 2.47 -18.58
N VAL A 23 -5.72 3.55 -18.11
CA VAL A 23 -5.04 3.61 -16.82
C VAL A 23 -6.09 4.08 -15.82
N LEU A 24 -6.55 3.16 -14.97
CA LEU A 24 -7.44 3.50 -13.88
C LEU A 24 -6.83 4.66 -13.05
N PRO A 25 -7.64 5.64 -12.59
CA PRO A 25 -7.17 6.69 -11.70
C PRO A 25 -6.44 6.09 -10.49
N ALA A 26 -5.42 6.77 -9.98
CA ALA A 26 -4.61 6.27 -8.85
C ALA A 26 -5.47 5.95 -7.61
N VAL A 27 -6.55 6.69 -7.39
CA VAL A 27 -7.53 6.44 -6.32
C VAL A 27 -8.28 5.12 -6.53
N SER A 28 -8.66 4.80 -7.76
CA SER A 28 -9.32 3.56 -8.13
C SER A 28 -8.37 2.37 -7.99
N VAL A 29 -7.13 2.51 -8.46
CA VAL A 29 -6.08 1.49 -8.27
C VAL A 29 -5.84 1.23 -6.78
N ARG A 30 -5.80 2.28 -5.95
CA ARG A 30 -5.65 2.15 -4.50
C ARG A 30 -6.84 1.43 -3.87
N ALA A 31 -8.07 1.77 -4.26
CA ALA A 31 -9.28 1.10 -3.78
C ALA A 31 -9.31 -0.39 -4.13
N LEU A 32 -8.72 -0.79 -5.27
CA LEU A 32 -8.64 -2.19 -5.70
C LEU A 32 -7.64 -3.04 -4.92
N ARG A 33 -6.67 -2.43 -4.22
CA ARG A 33 -5.63 -3.18 -3.48
C ARG A 33 -6.22 -4.12 -2.44
N GLY A 34 -7.18 -3.64 -1.65
CA GLY A 34 -7.81 -4.42 -0.59
C GLY A 34 -8.54 -5.67 -1.11
N PRO A 35 -9.52 -5.52 -2.03
CA PRO A 35 -10.18 -6.64 -2.68
C PRO A 35 -9.21 -7.62 -3.37
N ALA A 36 -8.17 -7.10 -4.04
CA ALA A 36 -7.16 -7.94 -4.69
C ALA A 36 -6.38 -8.81 -3.68
N VAL A 37 -5.89 -8.21 -2.59
CA VAL A 37 -5.16 -8.96 -1.54
C VAL A 37 -6.07 -10.00 -0.87
N ARG A 38 -7.34 -9.67 -0.58
CA ARG A 38 -8.31 -10.64 -0.06
C ARG A 38 -8.52 -11.82 -1.00
N ARG A 39 -8.65 -11.58 -2.31
CA ARG A 39 -8.79 -12.66 -3.29
C ARG A 39 -7.56 -13.57 -3.34
N LEU A 40 -6.37 -12.99 -3.31
CA LEU A 40 -5.11 -13.75 -3.29
C LEU A 40 -4.94 -14.56 -1.99
N LEU A 41 -5.38 -14.04 -0.84
CA LEU A 41 -5.40 -14.80 0.42
C LEU A 41 -6.34 -16.00 0.35
N VAL A 42 -7.52 -15.84 -0.25
CA VAL A 42 -8.44 -16.98 -0.47
C VAL A 42 -7.76 -18.06 -1.32
N LEU A 43 -7.12 -17.68 -2.44
CA LEU A 43 -6.36 -18.63 -3.27
C LEU A 43 -5.23 -19.30 -2.49
N ARG A 44 -4.57 -18.57 -1.59
CA ARG A 44 -3.48 -19.13 -0.77
C ARG A 44 -3.99 -20.13 0.27
N ARG A 45 -5.10 -19.82 0.94
CA ARG A 45 -5.78 -20.73 1.89
C ARG A 45 -6.27 -22.00 1.19
N GLU A 46 -6.68 -21.90 -0.07
CA GLU A 46 -7.05 -23.05 -0.91
C GLU A 46 -5.85 -23.82 -1.51
N GLY A 47 -4.61 -23.36 -1.30
CA GLY A 47 -3.41 -23.97 -1.90
C GLY A 47 -3.28 -23.75 -3.41
N LYS A 48 -4.03 -22.81 -4.00
CA LYS A 48 -4.11 -22.54 -5.45
C LYS A 48 -3.39 -21.25 -5.88
N LEU A 49 -2.73 -20.56 -4.95
CA LEU A 49 -2.02 -19.33 -5.26
C LEU A 49 -0.75 -19.63 -6.06
N THR A 50 -0.67 -19.09 -7.27
CA THR A 50 0.52 -19.18 -8.12
C THR A 50 1.25 -17.85 -8.21
N THR A 51 2.57 -17.91 -8.47
CA THR A 51 3.38 -16.71 -8.73
C THR A 51 2.84 -15.91 -9.92
N GLY A 52 2.28 -16.58 -10.93
CA GLY A 52 1.64 -15.92 -12.07
C GLY A 52 0.47 -15.03 -11.66
N GLN A 53 -0.41 -15.51 -10.77
CA GLN A 53 -1.54 -14.72 -10.26
C GLN A 53 -1.08 -13.50 -9.46
N VAL A 54 0.00 -13.63 -8.68
CA VAL A 54 0.57 -12.50 -7.93
C VAL A 54 1.21 -11.47 -8.88
N ARG A 55 1.90 -11.93 -9.92
CA ARG A 55 2.45 -11.05 -10.96
C ARG A 55 1.37 -10.30 -11.71
N SER A 56 0.32 -10.99 -12.19
CA SER A 56 -0.80 -10.34 -12.87
C SER A 56 -1.50 -9.31 -11.99
N ALA A 57 -1.67 -9.59 -10.70
CA ALA A 57 -2.20 -8.60 -9.76
C ALA A 57 -1.25 -7.40 -9.58
N ALA A 58 0.06 -7.63 -9.53
CA ALA A 58 1.05 -6.58 -9.42
C ALA A 58 1.04 -5.64 -10.64
N ASP A 59 0.93 -6.22 -11.85
CA ASP A 59 0.86 -5.49 -13.11
C ASP A 59 -0.39 -4.60 -13.16
N VAL A 60 -1.57 -5.15 -12.85
CA VAL A 60 -2.85 -4.40 -12.80
C VAL A 60 -2.81 -3.28 -11.76
N LEU A 61 -2.14 -3.50 -10.62
CA LEU A 61 -2.05 -2.53 -9.53
C LEU A 61 -0.89 -1.54 -9.70
N GLY A 62 -0.06 -1.67 -10.74
CA GLY A 62 1.11 -0.83 -10.98
C GLY A 62 2.16 -0.90 -9.86
N VAL A 63 2.31 -2.04 -9.20
CA VAL A 63 3.27 -2.25 -8.11
C VAL A 63 4.24 -3.38 -8.43
N ARG A 64 5.34 -3.48 -7.67
CA ARG A 64 6.26 -4.60 -7.81
C ARG A 64 5.67 -5.86 -7.18
N GLU A 65 5.92 -7.03 -7.77
CA GLU A 65 5.49 -8.34 -7.24
C GLU A 65 5.88 -8.53 -5.75
N ARG A 66 7.10 -8.12 -5.37
CA ARG A 66 7.58 -8.14 -3.98
C ARG A 66 6.68 -7.36 -3.01
N ALA A 67 6.06 -6.27 -3.46
CA ALA A 67 5.14 -5.48 -2.63
C ALA A 67 3.87 -6.29 -2.31
N VAL A 68 3.33 -7.00 -3.31
CA VAL A 68 2.15 -7.86 -3.13
C VAL A 68 2.47 -9.02 -2.19
N TRP A 69 3.62 -9.68 -2.35
CA TRP A 69 4.06 -10.71 -1.41
C TRP A 69 4.21 -10.19 0.03
N ARG A 70 4.77 -8.99 0.20
CA ARG A 70 4.84 -8.34 1.51
C ARG A 70 3.45 -8.07 2.09
N TRP A 71 2.50 -7.61 1.28
CA TRP A 71 1.13 -7.39 1.73
C TRP A 71 0.44 -8.68 2.16
N LEU A 72 0.62 -9.77 1.40
CA LEU A 72 0.11 -11.09 1.78
C LEU A 72 0.69 -11.56 3.12
N ALA A 73 2.01 -11.45 3.30
CA ALA A 73 2.65 -11.86 4.55
C ALA A 73 2.19 -11.04 5.77
N VAL A 74 1.87 -9.75 5.59
CA VAL A 74 1.30 -8.92 6.66
C VAL A 74 -0.16 -9.30 6.90
N ALA A 75 -0.95 -9.42 5.84
CA ALA A 75 -2.38 -9.70 5.93
C ALA A 75 -2.71 -11.13 6.44
N GLU A 76 -1.76 -12.06 6.33
CA GLU A 76 -1.85 -13.39 6.98
C GLU A 76 -1.73 -13.31 8.50
N ARG A 77 -1.01 -12.32 9.02
CA ARG A 77 -0.83 -12.11 10.47
C ARG A 77 -1.92 -11.23 11.06
N ASP A 78 -2.40 -10.28 10.27
CA ASP A 78 -3.43 -9.32 10.64
C ASP A 78 -4.40 -9.13 9.47
N GLU A 79 -5.59 -9.71 9.57
CA GLU A 79 -6.60 -9.64 8.52
C GLU A 79 -7.07 -8.19 8.26
N ALA A 80 -6.98 -7.29 9.24
CA ALA A 80 -7.32 -5.88 9.07
C ALA A 80 -6.36 -5.18 8.09
N ALA A 81 -5.11 -5.64 7.98
CA ALA A 81 -4.14 -5.12 7.02
C ALA A 81 -4.52 -5.39 5.55
N ALA A 82 -5.45 -6.33 5.30
CA ALA A 82 -6.02 -6.55 3.97
C ALA A 82 -6.99 -5.44 3.54
N ALA A 83 -7.46 -4.59 4.45
CA ALA A 83 -8.37 -3.48 4.12
C ALA A 83 -7.67 -2.40 3.29
N ALA A 84 -6.43 -2.07 3.65
CA ALA A 84 -5.65 -1.01 3.02
C ALA A 84 -4.18 -1.43 2.76
N PRO A 85 -3.95 -2.40 1.86
CA PRO A 85 -2.61 -2.93 1.62
C PRO A 85 -1.65 -1.88 1.07
N GLY A 86 -0.46 -1.80 1.66
CA GLY A 86 0.60 -0.89 1.24
C GLY A 86 0.38 0.56 1.63
N GLU A 87 -0.72 0.88 2.28
CA GLU A 87 -0.75 2.05 3.13
C GLU A 87 0.26 1.83 4.26
N ARG A 88 1.04 2.85 4.58
CA ARG A 88 1.76 2.80 5.85
C ARG A 88 0.65 2.66 6.88
N ALA A 89 0.72 1.60 7.69
CA ALA A 89 -0.11 1.51 8.88
C ALA A 89 -0.05 2.90 9.51
N SER A 90 -1.21 3.53 9.66
CA SER A 90 -1.35 4.74 10.46
C SER A 90 -1.04 4.29 11.89
N TYR A 91 0.25 4.06 12.18
CA TYR A 91 0.75 4.14 13.52
C TYR A 91 0.42 5.57 13.91
N TYR A 92 -0.48 5.71 14.88
CA TYR A 92 -1.06 6.98 15.32
C TYR A 92 -0.02 7.97 15.86
N GLY A 93 1.28 7.67 15.79
CA GLY A 93 2.35 8.63 15.98
C GLY A 93 3.56 8.23 15.16
N ARG A 94 4.32 9.23 14.72
CA ARG A 94 5.73 9.02 14.36
C ARG A 94 6.39 8.30 15.55
N PHE A 95 7.12 7.21 15.28
CA PHE A 95 7.95 6.58 16.30
C PHE A 95 8.91 7.64 16.86
N THR A 96 8.69 7.98 18.13
CA THR A 96 9.44 9.01 18.82
C THR A 96 10.37 8.32 19.79
N VAL A 97 11.67 8.61 19.68
CA VAL A 97 12.67 8.13 20.63
C VAL A 97 12.43 8.86 21.95
N ASN A 98 11.69 8.23 22.86
CA ASN A 98 11.45 8.73 24.20
C ASN A 98 12.70 8.60 25.08
N ASP A 99 12.64 9.14 26.30
CA ASP A 99 13.78 9.16 27.22
C ASP A 99 14.20 7.76 27.66
N GLU A 100 13.28 6.80 27.74
CA GLU A 100 13.58 5.40 28.03
C GLU A 100 14.45 4.78 26.92
N ILE A 101 14.05 4.97 25.65
CA ILE A 101 14.82 4.48 24.51
C ILE A 101 16.19 5.16 24.46
N ARG A 102 16.27 6.45 24.79
CA ARG A 102 17.54 7.18 24.88
C ARG A 102 18.45 6.62 25.97
N ALA A 103 17.90 6.27 27.14
CA ALA A 103 18.64 5.63 28.22
C ALA A 103 19.14 4.23 27.83
N LEU A 104 18.31 3.42 27.16
CA LEU A 104 18.71 2.12 26.62
C LEU A 104 19.84 2.25 25.59
N LEU A 105 19.74 3.21 24.68
CA LEU A 105 20.82 3.51 23.74
C LEU A 105 22.10 3.92 24.48
N GLY A 106 22.02 4.71 25.55
CA GLY A 106 23.16 5.06 26.40
C GLY A 106 23.80 3.83 27.05
N LEU A 107 22.99 2.95 27.66
CA LEU A 107 23.44 1.71 28.30
C LEU A 107 24.18 0.81 27.31
N TRP A 108 23.65 0.67 26.10
CA TRP A 108 24.23 -0.15 25.04
C TRP A 108 25.23 0.60 24.16
N ARG A 109 25.65 1.82 24.54
CA ARG A 109 26.62 2.65 23.80
C ARG A 109 26.26 2.86 22.32
N GLY A 110 24.98 2.99 22.03
CA GLY A 110 24.43 3.16 20.68
C GLY A 110 24.20 1.86 19.90
N ASN A 111 24.37 0.68 20.51
CA ASN A 111 24.12 -0.58 19.83
C ASN A 111 22.61 -0.85 19.65
N VAL A 112 22.08 -0.43 18.50
CA VAL A 112 20.65 -0.55 18.14
C VAL A 112 20.18 -2.01 18.11
N ALA A 113 21.03 -2.95 17.72
CA ALA A 113 20.66 -4.36 17.71
C ALA A 113 20.45 -4.91 19.13
N ALA A 114 21.28 -4.49 20.09
CA ALA A 114 21.10 -4.85 21.50
C ALA A 114 19.84 -4.21 22.10
N VAL A 115 19.60 -2.92 21.79
CA VAL A 115 18.38 -2.22 22.21
C VAL A 115 17.13 -2.90 21.62
N HIS A 116 17.15 -3.28 20.35
CA HIS A 116 16.02 -3.98 19.72
C HIS A 116 15.73 -5.32 20.40
N ARG A 117 16.77 -6.11 20.72
CA ARG A 117 16.61 -7.37 21.46
C ARG A 117 16.00 -7.14 22.85
N GLU A 118 16.47 -6.13 23.57
CA GLU A 118 15.94 -5.76 24.89
C GLU A 118 14.47 -5.34 24.81
N LEU A 119 14.12 -4.44 23.88
CA LEU A 119 12.74 -3.99 23.67
C LEU A 119 11.81 -5.14 23.27
N THR A 120 12.29 -6.06 22.42
CA THR A 120 11.52 -7.26 22.04
C THR A 120 11.29 -8.17 23.24
N ALA A 121 12.31 -8.37 24.09
CA ALA A 121 12.20 -9.18 25.30
C ALA A 121 11.27 -8.54 26.34
N ARG A 122 11.24 -7.21 26.45
CA ARG A 122 10.29 -6.48 27.31
C ARG A 122 8.86 -6.60 26.81
N ALA A 123 8.63 -6.41 25.50
CA ALA A 123 7.31 -6.59 24.89
C ALA A 123 6.77 -8.02 25.10
N ALA A 124 7.62 -9.04 24.96
CA ALA A 124 7.25 -10.43 25.24
C ALA A 124 6.89 -10.68 26.71
N ARG A 125 7.45 -9.90 27.65
CA ARG A 125 7.13 -9.94 29.08
C ARG A 125 5.91 -9.07 29.46
N GLY A 126 5.32 -8.35 28.50
CA GLY A 126 4.27 -7.38 28.78
C GLY A 126 4.77 -6.10 29.45
N GLU A 127 6.09 -5.90 29.52
CA GLU A 127 6.75 -4.73 30.06
C GLU A 127 6.84 -3.63 28.97
N GLY A 128 5.68 -3.19 28.48
CA GLY A 128 5.55 -2.12 27.50
C GLY A 128 4.98 -0.85 28.15
N GLY A 129 5.78 -0.18 28.99
CA GLY A 129 5.36 1.02 29.70
C GLY A 129 5.48 2.29 28.85
N ALA A 130 4.34 2.94 28.60
CA ALA A 130 4.13 4.27 28.00
C ALA A 130 4.41 4.43 26.48
N ALA A 131 3.31 4.33 25.73
CA ALA A 131 3.06 4.89 24.40
C ALA A 131 3.94 4.37 23.24
N PHE A 132 3.39 3.40 22.51
CA PHE A 132 3.68 3.19 21.08
C PHE A 132 2.64 3.89 20.23
#